data_AF-A0A949NR01-F1
#
_entry.id   AF-A0A949NR01-F1
#
_cell.length_a   1.000
_cell.length_b   1.000
_cell.length_c   1.000
_cell.angle_alpha   90.00
_cell.angle_beta   90.00
_cell.angle_gamma   90.00
#
_symmetry.space_group_name_H-M   'P 1'
#
loop_
_entity.id
_entity.type
_entity.pdbx_description
1 polymer ?
#
loop_
_entity_poly.entity_id
_entity_poly.type
_entity_poly.pdbx_seq_one_letter_code
_entity_poly.pdbx_strand_id
1 'polypeptide(L)'
;MKINDVLEYARWTGAGVGIFWANYVGGSPQEQFGTITLWTVLAVAGLSGVESLFFGKAASKISGYGGGGGYQRQSGLNNLALALACILAYALGWGTMAQAALMSVLLIFLILSAANHAYSAFREGNRNLRNLLRPVLTALLVVVILPYMIAALA
;
A
#
# COMPACT_ATOMS: atom_id res chain seq x y z
N MET A 1 -11.59 6.00 -18.78
CA MET A 1 -10.87 5.78 -17.50
C MET A 1 -9.39 5.88 -17.76
N LYS A 2 -8.61 6.69 -17.02
CA LYS A 2 -7.16 6.79 -17.23
C LYS A 2 -6.47 5.60 -16.55
N ILE A 3 -5.29 5.21 -17.04
CA ILE A 3 -4.56 4.07 -16.44
C ILE A 3 -4.25 4.27 -14.96
N ASN A 4 -3.99 5.51 -14.52
CA ASN A 4 -3.81 5.86 -13.12
C ASN A 4 -5.06 5.64 -12.26
N ASP A 5 -6.27 5.73 -12.84
CA ASP A 5 -7.52 5.42 -12.13
C ASP A 5 -7.67 3.90 -12.01
N VAL A 6 -7.36 3.15 -13.08
CA VAL A 6 -7.36 1.67 -13.07
C VAL A 6 -6.41 1.13 -12.00
N LEU A 7 -5.18 1.65 -11.94
CA LEU A 7 -4.19 1.23 -10.96
C LEU A 7 -4.62 1.58 -9.53
N GLU A 8 -5.31 2.70 -9.33
CA GLU A 8 -5.84 3.05 -8.01
C GLU A 8 -6.96 2.11 -7.57
N TYR A 9 -7.92 1.81 -8.44
CA TYR A 9 -8.94 0.81 -8.13
C TYR A 9 -8.33 -0.57 -7.89
N ALA A 10 -7.36 -0.98 -8.71
CA ALA A 10 -6.69 -2.27 -8.57
C ALA A 10 -5.96 -2.42 -7.23
N ARG A 11 -5.39 -1.35 -6.65
CA ARG A 11 -4.77 -1.39 -5.31
C ARG A 11 -5.79 -1.77 -4.24
N TRP A 12 -6.89 -1.05 -4.20
CA TRP A 12 -7.90 -1.19 -3.14
C TRP A 12 -8.71 -2.47 -3.33
N THR A 13 -9.06 -2.81 -4.57
CA THR A 13 -9.69 -4.09 -4.90
C THR A 13 -8.76 -5.26 -4.58
N GLY A 14 -7.47 -5.16 -4.92
CA GLY A 14 -6.49 -6.21 -4.61
C GLY A 14 -6.34 -6.46 -3.11
N ALA A 15 -6.23 -5.39 -2.30
CA ALA A 15 -6.20 -5.51 -0.85
C ALA A 15 -7.51 -6.12 -0.30
N GLY A 16 -8.68 -5.66 -0.77
CA GLY A 16 -9.98 -6.17 -0.35
C GLY A 16 -10.21 -7.64 -0.71
N VAL A 17 -9.87 -8.03 -1.94
CA VAL A 17 -9.91 -9.44 -2.39
C VAL A 17 -8.97 -10.30 -1.56
N GLY A 18 -7.77 -9.81 -1.25
CA GLY A 18 -6.82 -10.51 -0.39
C GLY A 18 -7.36 -10.80 1.01
N ILE A 19 -8.05 -9.82 1.61
CA ILE A 19 -8.71 -10.00 2.92
C ILE A 19 -9.83 -11.02 2.81
N PHE A 20 -10.73 -10.87 1.83
CA PHE A 20 -11.81 -11.84 1.62
C PHE A 20 -11.25 -13.26 1.45
N TRP A 21 -10.25 -13.42 0.57
CA TRP A 21 -9.64 -14.70 0.27
C TRP A 21 -8.98 -15.31 1.49
N ALA A 22 -8.24 -14.53 2.28
CA ALA A 22 -7.62 -15.00 3.50
C ALA A 22 -8.63 -15.57 4.50
N ASN A 23 -9.79 -14.92 4.68
CA ASN A 23 -10.84 -15.45 5.56
C ASN A 23 -11.52 -16.70 4.98
N TYR A 24 -11.53 -16.84 3.65
CA TYR A 24 -12.13 -17.99 2.98
C TYR A 24 -11.24 -19.25 3.04
N VAL A 25 -9.92 -19.11 2.90
CA VAL A 25 -9.00 -20.25 2.81
C VAL A 25 -8.06 -20.44 4.01
N GLY A 26 -7.86 -19.42 4.83
CA GLY A 26 -6.89 -19.47 5.93
C GLY A 26 -7.45 -20.22 7.14
N GLY A 27 -6.76 -21.29 7.56
CA GLY A 27 -7.16 -22.15 8.68
C GLY A 27 -6.67 -21.67 10.05
N SER A 28 -5.73 -20.73 10.08
CA SER A 28 -5.19 -20.12 11.31
C SER A 28 -4.98 -18.60 11.16
N PRO A 29 -4.92 -17.83 12.27
CA PRO A 29 -4.61 -16.40 12.22
C PRO A 29 -3.31 -16.08 11.48
N GLN A 30 -2.28 -16.94 11.62
CA GLN A 30 -0.99 -16.79 10.96
C GLN A 30 -1.11 -16.97 9.44
N GLU A 31 -1.83 -17.98 8.97
CA GLU A 31 -2.08 -18.20 7.53
C GLU A 31 -2.91 -17.07 6.91
N GLN A 32 -3.94 -16.63 7.63
CA GLN A 32 -4.79 -15.50 7.22
C GLN A 32 -3.94 -14.24 7.07
N PHE A 33 -3.16 -13.89 8.09
CA PHE A 33 -2.32 -12.70 8.08
C PHE A 33 -1.23 -12.76 7.02
N GLY A 34 -0.61 -13.92 6.79
CA GLY A 34 0.35 -14.10 5.71
C GLY A 34 -0.25 -13.87 4.33
N THR A 35 -1.45 -14.38 4.09
CA THR A 35 -2.20 -14.17 2.85
C THR A 35 -2.58 -12.71 2.67
N ILE A 36 -3.13 -12.07 3.71
CA ILE A 36 -3.45 -10.63 3.72
C ILE A 36 -2.20 -9.80 3.42
N THR A 37 -1.07 -10.15 4.02
CA THR A 37 0.20 -9.44 3.83
C THR A 37 0.65 -9.49 2.39
N LEU A 38 0.68 -10.68 1.78
CA LEU A 38 1.06 -10.84 0.39
C LEU A 38 0.19 -10.00 -0.54
N TRP A 39 -1.14 -10.14 -0.43
CA TRP A 39 -2.07 -9.44 -1.30
C TRP A 39 -2.03 -7.92 -1.13
N THR A 40 -2.03 -7.44 0.12
CA THR A 40 -2.07 -6.01 0.41
C THR A 40 -0.75 -5.33 0.01
N VAL A 41 0.40 -5.93 0.32
CA VAL A 41 1.70 -5.35 -0.05
C VAL A 41 1.89 -5.34 -1.57
N LEU A 42 1.54 -6.43 -2.26
CA LEU A 42 1.62 -6.48 -3.72
C LEU A 42 0.69 -5.47 -4.39
N ALA A 43 -0.57 -5.43 -3.96
CA ALA A 43 -1.54 -4.52 -4.52
C ALA A 43 -1.10 -3.07 -4.26
N VAL A 44 -0.87 -2.69 -3.00
CA VAL A 44 -0.62 -1.30 -2.62
C VAL A 44 0.80 -0.85 -3.00
N ALA A 45 1.84 -1.53 -2.53
CA ALA A 45 3.22 -1.13 -2.80
C ALA A 45 3.62 -1.48 -4.24
N GLY A 46 3.35 -2.72 -4.69
CA GLY A 46 3.72 -3.17 -6.04
C GLY A 46 3.13 -2.29 -7.13
N LEU A 47 1.81 -2.07 -7.13
CA LEU A 47 1.17 -1.22 -8.14
C LEU A 47 1.53 0.27 -7.98
N SER A 48 1.83 0.75 -6.77
CA SER A 48 2.37 2.12 -6.57
C SER A 48 3.76 2.28 -7.17
N GLY A 49 4.59 1.23 -7.05
CA GLY A 49 5.89 1.14 -7.67
C GLY A 49 5.82 1.20 -9.20
N VAL A 50 4.99 0.34 -9.80
CA VAL A 50 4.72 0.33 -11.25
C VAL A 50 4.22 1.70 -11.73
N GLU A 51 3.23 2.29 -11.05
CA GLU A 51 2.71 3.60 -11.44
C GLU A 51 3.79 4.68 -11.39
N SER A 52 4.62 4.68 -10.35
CA SER A 52 5.67 5.69 -10.18
C SER A 52 6.75 5.61 -11.25
N LEU A 53 7.08 4.41 -11.74
CA LEU A 53 8.09 4.21 -12.77
C LEU A 53 7.58 4.51 -14.18
N PHE A 54 6.38 4.01 -14.53
CA PHE A 54 5.89 4.06 -15.90
C PHE A 54 4.90 5.21 -16.16
N PHE A 55 4.18 5.64 -15.12
CA PHE A 55 3.10 6.63 -15.23
C PHE A 55 3.29 7.81 -14.27
N GLY A 56 4.52 8.03 -13.80
CA GLY A 56 4.80 8.91 -12.67
C GLY A 56 4.39 10.37 -12.91
N LYS A 57 4.71 10.92 -14.09
CA LYS A 57 4.31 12.29 -14.47
C LYS A 57 2.79 12.49 -14.40
N ALA A 58 2.02 11.52 -14.89
CA ALA A 58 0.56 11.57 -14.86
C ALA A 58 0.04 11.45 -13.42
N ALA A 59 0.59 10.51 -12.63
CA ALA A 59 0.20 10.31 -11.23
C ALA A 59 0.47 11.54 -10.36
N SER A 60 1.64 12.19 -10.54
CA SER A 60 2.02 13.41 -9.85
C SER A 60 1.03 14.53 -10.15
N LYS A 61 0.73 14.77 -11.44
CA LYS A 61 -0.24 15.78 -11.88
C LYS A 61 -1.64 15.56 -11.32
N ILE A 62 -2.14 14.32 -11.34
CA ILE A 62 -3.49 14.01 -10.82
C ILE A 62 -3.54 14.20 -9.30
N SER A 63 -2.43 13.96 -8.60
CA SER A 63 -2.33 14.15 -7.14
C SER A 63 -2.10 15.61 -6.73
N GLY A 64 -2.07 16.55 -7.68
CA GLY A 64 -1.81 17.97 -7.43
C GLY A 64 -0.34 18.34 -7.28
N TYR A 65 0.58 17.40 -7.53
CA TYR A 65 2.02 17.65 -7.52
C TYR A 65 2.54 18.03 -8.93
N GLY A 66 3.46 18.98 -8.98
CA GLY A 66 3.87 19.70 -10.20
C GLY A 66 4.83 18.98 -11.16
N GLY A 67 5.03 17.66 -11.03
CA GLY A 67 5.85 16.91 -11.99
C GLY A 67 6.53 15.67 -11.41
N GLY A 68 6.65 14.64 -12.24
CA GLY A 68 7.47 13.47 -11.93
C GLY A 68 8.96 13.76 -12.12
N GLY A 69 9.80 13.11 -11.31
CA GLY A 69 11.24 13.36 -11.26
C GLY A 69 12.01 12.27 -10.51
N GLY A 70 13.26 12.57 -10.13
CA GLY A 70 14.16 11.61 -9.47
C GLY A 70 13.57 11.01 -8.19
N TYR A 71 12.95 11.84 -7.35
CA TYR A 71 12.28 11.40 -6.12
C TYR A 71 11.17 10.37 -6.39
N GLN A 72 10.30 10.65 -7.36
CA GLN A 72 9.19 9.74 -7.67
C GLN A 72 9.70 8.39 -8.16
N ARG A 73 10.75 8.38 -8.99
CA ARG A 73 11.40 7.14 -9.43
C ARG A 73 11.98 6.37 -8.25
N GLN A 74 12.69 7.06 -7.35
CA GLN A 74 13.26 6.43 -6.14
C GLN A 74 12.19 5.87 -5.21
N SER A 75 11.13 6.62 -4.95
CA SER A 75 9.97 6.15 -4.16
C SER A 75 9.29 4.95 -4.82
N GLY A 76 9.16 4.97 -6.16
CA GLY A 76 8.66 3.84 -6.93
C GLY A 76 9.50 2.57 -6.79
N LEU A 77 10.83 2.70 -6.90
CA LEU A 77 11.77 1.59 -6.69
C LEU A 77 11.70 1.05 -5.27
N ASN A 78 11.56 1.91 -4.25
CA ASN A 78 11.41 1.48 -2.86
C ASN A 78 10.13 0.66 -2.65
N ASN A 79 9.02 1.10 -3.24
CA ASN A 79 7.76 0.35 -3.18
C ASN A 79 7.84 -1.00 -3.91
N LEU A 80 8.54 -1.08 -5.05
CA LEU A 80 8.80 -2.36 -5.71
C LEU A 80 9.71 -3.27 -4.89
N ALA A 81 10.75 -2.71 -4.24
CA ALA A 81 11.63 -3.49 -3.38
C ALA A 81 10.85 -4.14 -2.22
N LEU A 82 9.94 -3.39 -1.60
CA LEU A 82 9.05 -3.92 -0.56
C LEU A 82 8.15 -5.05 -1.08
N ALA A 83 7.56 -4.86 -2.27
CA ALA A 83 6.72 -5.88 -2.91
C ALA A 83 7.51 -7.16 -3.23
N LEU A 84 8.72 -7.04 -3.78
CA LEU A 84 9.60 -8.17 -4.08
C LEU A 84 10.07 -8.88 -2.82
N ALA A 85 10.46 -8.13 -1.78
CA ALA A 85 10.81 -8.70 -0.48
C ALA A 85 9.64 -9.48 0.13
N CYS A 86 8.40 -8.98 -0.05
CA CYS A 86 7.21 -9.68 0.41
C CYS A 86 6.92 -10.97 -0.37
N ILE A 87 7.09 -10.97 -1.68
CA ILE A 87 7.02 -12.20 -2.50
C ILE A 87 8.03 -13.23 -1.99
N LEU A 88 9.28 -12.82 -1.80
CA LEU A 88 10.34 -13.71 -1.33
C LEU A 88 10.05 -14.26 0.07
N ALA A 89 9.66 -13.39 1.01
CA ALA A 89 9.34 -13.79 2.38
C ALA A 89 8.19 -14.79 2.44
N TYR A 90 7.16 -14.61 1.60
CA TYR A 90 6.03 -15.52 1.52
C TYR A 90 6.44 -16.85 0.84
N ALA A 91 7.05 -16.79 -0.33
CA ALA A 91 7.41 -17.97 -1.12
C ALA A 91 8.46 -18.87 -0.45
N LEU A 92 9.38 -18.26 0.33
CA LEU A 92 10.42 -18.98 1.07
C LEU A 92 10.03 -19.30 2.52
N GLY A 93 8.80 -18.98 2.93
CA GLY A 93 8.29 -19.35 4.26
C GLY A 93 9.03 -18.69 5.43
N TRP A 94 9.39 -17.40 5.33
CA TRP A 94 10.10 -16.67 6.40
C TRP A 94 9.28 -16.46 7.69
N GLY A 95 8.00 -16.84 7.67
CA GLY A 95 7.13 -16.88 8.84
C GLY A 95 6.47 -15.54 9.20
N THR A 96 5.65 -15.59 10.25
CA THR A 96 4.76 -14.50 10.67
C THR A 96 5.49 -13.22 11.04
N MET A 97 6.66 -13.32 11.69
CA MET A 97 7.44 -12.14 12.09
C MET A 97 7.97 -11.35 10.89
N ALA A 98 8.39 -12.04 9.82
CA ALA A 98 8.82 -11.37 8.59
C ALA A 98 7.63 -10.68 7.89
N GLN A 99 6.47 -11.33 7.85
CA GLN A 99 5.23 -10.76 7.30
C GLN A 99 4.80 -9.52 8.11
N ALA A 100 4.87 -9.60 9.43
CA ALA A 100 4.57 -8.50 10.35
C ALA A 100 5.52 -7.31 10.12
N ALA A 101 6.82 -7.55 9.94
CA ALA A 101 7.79 -6.51 9.63
C ALA A 101 7.48 -5.82 8.28
N LEU A 102 7.22 -6.59 7.23
CA LEU A 102 6.91 -6.06 5.90
C LEU A 102 5.60 -5.26 5.87
N MET A 103 4.56 -5.79 6.51
CA MET A 103 3.30 -5.07 6.68
C MET A 103 3.49 -3.80 7.50
N SER A 104 4.27 -3.84 8.57
CA SER A 104 4.59 -2.65 9.37
C SER A 104 5.29 -1.58 8.55
N VAL A 105 6.28 -1.95 7.73
CA VAL A 105 6.95 -1.01 6.83
C VAL A 105 5.95 -0.35 5.87
N LEU A 106 5.02 -1.12 5.30
CA LEU A 106 3.95 -0.58 4.46
C LEU A 106 3.06 0.41 5.24
N LEU A 107 2.52 -0.01 6.39
CA LEU A 107 1.59 0.82 7.16
C LEU A 107 2.24 2.10 7.66
N ILE A 108 3.48 2.02 8.18
CA ILE A 108 4.26 3.19 8.61
C ILE A 108 4.48 4.13 7.43
N PHE A 109 4.90 3.61 6.27
CA PHE A 109 5.06 4.43 5.06
C PHE A 109 3.76 5.12 4.66
N LEU A 110 2.62 4.41 4.66
CA LEU A 110 1.32 4.98 4.31
C LEU A 110 0.85 6.03 5.31
N ILE A 111 1.11 5.86 6.62
CA ILE A 111 0.80 6.83 7.67
C ILE A 111 1.62 8.11 7.46
N LEU A 112 2.93 7.98 7.23
CA LEU A 112 3.80 9.13 6.96
C LEU A 112 3.42 9.83 5.65
N SER A 113 3.07 9.05 4.62
CA SER A 113 2.54 9.58 3.36
C SER A 113 1.24 10.34 3.58
N ALA A 114 0.29 9.77 4.33
CA ALA A 114 -0.97 10.43 4.69
C ALA A 114 -0.74 11.75 5.45
N ALA A 115 0.18 11.77 6.42
CA ALA A 115 0.56 12.98 7.13
C ALA A 115 1.11 14.05 6.17
N ASN A 116 1.95 13.66 5.21
CA ASN A 116 2.45 14.57 4.18
C ASN A 116 1.33 15.11 3.27
N HIS A 117 0.39 14.27 2.86
CA HIS A 117 -0.76 14.69 2.05
C HIS A 117 -1.68 15.64 2.84
N ALA A 118 -1.93 15.36 4.12
CA ALA A 118 -2.67 16.26 5.00
C ALA A 118 -1.97 17.61 5.15
N TYR A 119 -0.66 17.60 5.41
CA TYR A 119 0.15 18.82 5.45
C TYR A 119 0.00 19.62 4.15
N SER A 120 0.16 18.98 3.00
CA SER A 120 0.01 19.63 1.68
C SER A 120 -1.40 20.22 1.47
N ALA A 121 -2.45 19.55 1.94
CA ALA A 121 -3.82 20.05 1.85
C ALA A 121 -4.05 21.32 2.68
N PHE A 122 -3.53 21.35 3.91
CA PHE A 122 -3.78 22.44 4.87
C PHE A 122 -2.80 23.59 4.77
N ARG A 123 -1.52 23.32 4.47
CA ARG A 123 -0.45 24.32 4.43
C ARG A 123 -0.14 24.81 3.02
N GLU A 124 -0.21 23.94 2.03
CA GLU A 124 0.17 24.24 0.64
C GLU A 124 -1.04 24.43 -0.27
N GLY A 125 -2.25 24.21 0.25
CA GLY A 125 -3.51 24.39 -0.48
C GLY A 125 -3.82 23.29 -1.50
N ASN A 126 -3.09 22.17 -1.51
CA ASN A 126 -3.37 21.04 -2.41
C ASN A 126 -4.62 20.27 -1.94
N ARG A 127 -5.80 20.77 -2.29
CA ARG A 127 -7.09 20.17 -1.90
C ARG A 127 -7.67 19.23 -2.97
N ASN A 128 -6.81 18.65 -3.81
CA ASN A 128 -7.25 17.65 -4.77
C ASN A 128 -7.90 16.45 -4.06
N LEU A 129 -8.95 15.88 -4.63
CA LEU A 129 -9.68 14.75 -4.04
C LEU A 129 -8.75 13.58 -3.67
N ARG A 130 -7.82 13.18 -4.54
CA ARG A 130 -6.86 12.11 -4.22
C ARG A 130 -5.94 12.46 -3.06
N ASN A 131 -5.55 13.73 -2.95
CA ASN A 131 -4.74 14.23 -1.84
C ASN A 131 -5.51 14.15 -0.52
N LEU A 132 -6.80 14.54 -0.54
CA LEU A 132 -7.69 14.49 0.63
C LEU A 132 -8.13 13.08 1.02
N LEU A 133 -8.26 12.16 0.07
CA LEU A 133 -8.63 10.77 0.34
C LEU A 133 -7.48 9.95 0.92
N ARG A 134 -6.22 10.34 0.69
CA ARG A 134 -5.05 9.56 1.16
C ARG A 134 -5.08 9.30 2.67
N PRO A 135 -5.30 10.30 3.55
CA PRO A 135 -5.38 10.05 4.99
C PRO A 135 -6.54 9.15 5.39
N VAL A 136 -7.71 9.32 4.76
CA VAL A 136 -8.91 8.54 5.06
C VAL A 136 -8.70 7.07 4.69
N LEU A 137 -8.21 6.79 3.49
CA LEU A 137 -7.99 5.42 3.01
C LEU A 137 -6.85 4.73 3.77
N THR A 138 -5.79 5.46 4.14
CA THR A 138 -4.74 4.93 5.02
C THR A 138 -5.31 4.54 6.39
N ALA A 139 -6.11 5.41 7.02
CA ALA A 139 -6.70 5.10 8.32
C ALA A 139 -7.62 3.88 8.26
N LEU A 140 -8.45 3.77 7.22
CA LEU A 140 -9.29 2.60 6.98
C LEU A 140 -8.45 1.32 6.84
N LEU A 141 -7.40 1.35 6.02
CA LEU A 141 -6.53 0.19 5.84
C LEU A 141 -5.86 -0.24 7.16
N VAL A 142 -5.36 0.72 7.96
CA VAL A 142 -4.77 0.43 9.27
C VAL A 142 -5.78 -0.24 10.20
N VAL A 143 -6.98 0.32 10.32
CA VAL A 143 -8.05 -0.22 11.18
C VAL A 143 -8.43 -1.64 10.76
N VAL A 144 -8.45 -1.93 9.46
CA VAL A 144 -8.80 -3.25 8.94
C VAL A 144 -7.67 -4.27 9.13
N ILE A 145 -6.41 -3.88 8.92
CA ILE A 145 -5.27 -4.81 8.96
C ILE A 145 -4.82 -5.12 10.39
N LEU A 146 -4.87 -4.13 11.29
CA LEU A 146 -4.29 -4.25 12.63
C LEU A 146 -4.85 -5.42 13.45
N PRO A 147 -6.16 -5.74 13.43
CA PRO A 147 -6.71 -6.90 14.12
C PRO A 147 -6.10 -8.23 13.65
N TYR A 148 -5.90 -8.43 12.34
CA TYR A 148 -5.29 -9.64 11.80
C TYR A 148 -3.83 -9.77 12.24
N MET A 149 -3.10 -8.65 12.22
CA MET A 149 -1.72 -8.62 12.68
C MET A 149 -1.60 -8.96 14.16
N ILE A 150 -2.47 -8.40 15.01
CA ILE A 150 -2.50 -8.70 16.45
C ILE A 150 -2.84 -10.17 16.68
N ALA A 151 -3.87 -10.69 16.02
CA ALA A 151 -4.29 -12.08 16.16
C ALA A 151 -3.21 -13.09 15.72
N ALA A 152 -2.41 -12.76 14.71
CA ALA A 152 -1.32 -13.62 14.24
C ALA A 152 -0.09 -13.62 15.16
N LEU A 153 0.09 -12.57 15.97
CA LEU A 153 1.23 -12.37 16.87
C LEU A 153 0.95 -12.74 18.34
N ALA A 154 -0.31 -13.00 18.68
CA ALA A 154 -0.73 -13.50 19.99
C ALA A 154 -0.54 -15.01 20.10
#